data_AF-A0A1F6NUJ3-F1
#
_entry.id   AF-A0A1F6NUJ3-F1
#
_cell.length_a   1.000
_cell.length_b   1.000
_cell.length_c   1.000
_cell.angle_alpha   90.00
_cell.angle_beta   90.00
_cell.angle_gamma   90.00
#
_symmetry.space_group_name_H-M   'P 1'
#
loop_
_entity.id
_entity.type
_entity.pdbx_description
1 polymer ?
#
loop_
_entity_poly.entity_id
_entity_poly.type
_entity_poly.pdbx_seq_one_letter_code
_entity_poly.pdbx_strand_id
1 'polypeptide(L)'
;MSENTKGESQLEFDFEKAVRHICKGMTDQPRWEKFYGMGMTHESVMVHTLKQTMQALFMQAIEMRHGNPYGLHFERLVYAPPTHDMPEGHETYEDINYHDKRKNPQLRLEYKRREKEIFLEMMENMFGKEDMHLIPVPLDMDPDAPMVDRIYWQALEHISHSLYILEDLTLGTVTDQEQVALFERDVAFEHVAWLIQYAYHFPSVEYMLRKQILPKWRMYKENKEKGEKK
;
A
#
# COMPACT_ATOMS: atom_id res chain seq x y z
N MET A 1 9.72 57.69 16.47
CA MET A 1 8.61 56.85 16.98
C MET A 1 8.68 55.55 16.19
N SER A 2 9.14 54.47 16.83
CA SER A 2 9.22 53.14 16.23
C SER A 2 7.82 52.54 16.22
N GLU A 3 7.22 52.41 15.05
CA GLU A 3 6.02 51.60 14.91
C GLU A 3 6.44 50.14 15.03
N ASN A 4 6.10 49.57 16.18
CA ASN A 4 6.02 48.15 16.45
C ASN A 4 5.32 47.45 15.28
N THR A 5 6.07 46.68 14.50
CA THR A 5 5.56 45.57 13.70
C THR A 5 4.94 44.55 14.66
N LYS A 6 3.66 44.79 14.98
CA LYS A 6 2.82 43.87 15.72
C LYS A 6 2.47 42.69 14.81
N GLY A 7 3.03 41.54 15.16
CA GLY A 7 2.36 40.25 14.99
C GLY A 7 2.46 39.67 13.59
N GLU A 8 3.66 39.25 13.19
CA GLU A 8 3.73 37.91 12.61
C GLU A 8 3.17 36.97 13.70
N SER A 9 1.91 36.55 13.57
CA SER A 9 1.46 35.40 14.34
C SER A 9 2.34 34.26 13.89
N GLN A 10 3.30 33.86 14.74
CA GLN A 10 4.01 32.61 14.62
C GLN A 10 2.97 31.54 14.26
N LEU A 11 3.11 30.98 13.07
CA LEU A 11 2.66 29.63 12.79
C LEU A 11 3.20 28.75 13.92
N GLU A 12 2.40 28.47 14.95
CA GLU A 12 2.62 27.28 15.80
C GLU A 12 2.12 26.05 15.03
N PHE A 13 2.60 25.92 13.80
CA PHE A 13 2.51 24.71 13.03
C PHE A 13 3.75 23.88 13.37
N ASP A 14 3.54 22.82 14.15
CA ASP A 14 4.61 21.89 14.54
C ASP A 14 4.56 20.64 13.64
N PHE A 15 5.21 20.76 12.48
CA PHE A 15 5.34 19.69 11.48
C PHE A 15 5.80 18.38 12.09
N GLU A 16 6.84 18.43 12.92
CA GLU A 16 7.44 17.25 13.53
C GLU A 16 6.45 16.56 14.47
N LYS A 17 5.69 17.33 15.26
CA LYS A 17 4.64 16.78 16.12
C LYS A 17 3.52 16.12 15.32
N ALA A 18 3.06 16.75 14.23
CA ALA A 18 2.03 16.19 13.35
C ALA A 18 2.51 14.86 12.72
N VAL A 19 3.71 14.87 12.11
CA VAL A 19 4.31 13.66 11.51
C VAL A 19 4.50 12.55 12.55
N ARG A 20 5.00 12.86 13.75
CA ARG A 20 5.16 11.86 14.82
C ARG A 20 3.85 11.23 15.24
N HIS A 21 2.77 12.01 15.30
CA HIS A 21 1.46 11.47 15.65
C HIS A 21 0.96 10.48 14.60
N ILE A 22 1.10 10.82 13.32
CA ILE A 22 0.75 9.96 12.19
C ILE A 22 1.58 8.69 12.20
N CYS A 23 2.91 8.81 12.33
CA CYS A 23 3.80 7.65 12.36
C CYS A 23 3.49 6.70 13.51
N LYS A 24 3.16 7.25 14.69
CA LYS A 24 2.74 6.45 15.84
C LYS A 24 1.44 5.70 15.52
N GLY A 25 0.41 6.40 15.03
CA GLY A 25 -0.85 5.78 14.66
C GLY A 25 -0.67 4.64 13.66
N MET A 26 0.08 4.85 12.59
CA MET A 26 0.38 3.81 11.60
C MET A 26 1.22 2.64 12.16
N THR A 27 2.03 2.89 13.19
CA THR A 27 2.83 1.82 13.85
C THR A 27 1.95 0.97 14.76
N ASP A 28 1.00 1.59 15.46
CA ASP A 28 0.12 0.92 16.41
C ASP A 28 -1.02 0.13 15.74
N GLN A 29 -1.19 0.27 14.41
CA GLN A 29 -2.24 -0.39 13.63
C GLN A 29 -1.73 -1.67 12.95
N PRO A 30 -2.06 -2.87 13.47
CA PRO A 30 -1.73 -4.13 12.82
C PRO A 30 -2.63 -4.37 11.60
N ARG A 31 -2.08 -4.94 10.52
CA ARG A 31 -2.86 -5.34 9.33
C ARG A 31 -3.30 -6.80 9.42
N TRP A 32 -2.42 -7.75 9.09
CA TRP A 32 -2.80 -9.15 8.91
C TRP A 32 -3.25 -9.83 10.21
N GLU A 33 -2.53 -9.62 11.32
CA GLU A 33 -2.85 -10.23 12.62
C GLU A 33 -4.25 -9.83 13.12
N LYS A 34 -4.65 -8.59 12.85
CA LYS A 34 -5.98 -8.06 13.19
C LYS A 34 -7.11 -8.87 12.55
N PHE A 35 -6.89 -9.30 11.31
CA PHE A 35 -7.92 -9.88 10.46
C PHE A 35 -7.91 -11.40 10.41
N TYR A 36 -6.73 -12.00 10.55
CA TYR A 36 -6.54 -13.44 10.37
C TYR A 36 -6.01 -14.14 11.63
N GLY A 37 -5.71 -13.39 12.70
CA GLY A 37 -5.36 -13.93 14.01
C GLY A 37 -3.88 -14.34 14.15
N MET A 38 -3.61 -15.18 15.15
CA MET A 38 -2.26 -15.63 15.51
C MET A 38 -1.65 -16.52 14.41
N GLY A 39 -0.37 -16.30 14.08
CA GLY A 39 0.37 -17.08 13.07
C GLY A 39 0.71 -16.30 11.79
N MET A 40 0.25 -15.05 11.65
CA MET A 40 0.76 -14.15 10.61
C MET A 40 2.08 -13.52 11.05
N THR A 41 2.96 -13.19 10.11
CA THR A 41 4.08 -12.30 10.45
C THR A 41 3.49 -10.95 10.89
N HIS A 42 4.09 -10.32 11.90
CA HIS A 42 3.63 -9.00 12.33
C HIS A 42 3.93 -7.96 11.25
N GLU A 43 2.89 -7.27 10.79
CA GLU A 43 2.98 -6.11 9.90
C GLU A 43 2.06 -5.00 10.41
N SER A 44 2.64 -3.86 10.77
CA SER A 44 1.91 -2.62 10.97
C SER A 44 1.75 -1.85 9.65
N VAL A 45 0.82 -0.90 9.61
CA VAL A 45 0.64 0.00 8.46
C VAL A 45 1.95 0.75 8.13
N MET A 46 2.70 1.18 9.13
CA MET A 46 4.01 1.81 8.93
C MET A 46 5.01 0.87 8.24
N VAL A 47 5.08 -0.40 8.65
CA VAL A 47 5.97 -1.39 8.02
C VAL A 47 5.52 -1.68 6.59
N HIS A 48 4.20 -1.78 6.36
CA HIS A 48 3.62 -1.99 5.04
C HIS A 48 3.99 -0.88 4.06
N THR A 49 3.73 0.37 4.43
CA THR A 49 4.01 1.55 3.59
C THR A 49 5.50 1.70 3.29
N LEU A 50 6.39 1.42 4.24
CA LEU A 50 7.84 1.41 3.98
C LEU A 50 8.23 0.33 2.96
N LYS A 51 7.73 -0.91 3.11
CA LYS A 51 8.01 -1.99 2.16
C LYS A 51 7.50 -1.66 0.76
N GLN A 52 6.28 -1.14 0.66
CA GLN A 52 5.72 -0.71 -0.62
C GLN A 52 6.51 0.46 -1.23
N THR A 53 7.00 1.40 -0.42
CA THR A 53 7.87 2.49 -0.91
C THR A 53 9.16 1.93 -1.52
N MET A 54 9.82 0.99 -0.83
CA MET A 54 11.02 0.35 -1.36
C MET A 54 10.74 -0.45 -2.63
N GLN A 55 9.57 -1.11 -2.72
CA GLN A 55 9.12 -1.78 -3.93
C GLN A 55 8.86 -0.79 -5.07
N ALA A 56 8.21 0.35 -4.80
CA ALA A 56 7.93 1.40 -5.78
C ALA A 56 9.23 1.92 -6.40
N LEU A 57 10.22 2.24 -5.56
CA LEU A 57 11.53 2.71 -5.99
C LEU A 57 12.26 1.67 -6.85
N PHE A 58 12.20 0.40 -6.47
CA PHE A 58 12.81 -0.68 -7.25
C PHE A 58 12.13 -0.87 -8.61
N MET A 59 10.80 -0.88 -8.63
CA MET A 59 10.03 -1.02 -9.87
C MET A 59 10.25 0.17 -10.79
N GLN A 60 10.25 1.40 -10.25
CA GLN A 60 10.63 2.61 -11.00
C GLN A 60 12.02 2.49 -11.62
N ALA A 61 13.02 2.02 -10.87
CA ALA A 61 14.38 1.88 -11.40
C ALA A 61 14.43 0.92 -12.61
N ILE A 62 13.59 -0.11 -12.63
CA ILE A 62 13.43 -0.98 -13.80
C ILE A 62 12.75 -0.22 -14.94
N GLU A 63 11.61 0.45 -14.70
CA GLU A 63 10.93 1.24 -15.74
C GLU A 63 11.85 2.28 -16.39
N MET A 64 12.63 3.00 -15.58
CA MET A 64 13.61 3.99 -16.06
C MET A 64 14.71 3.37 -16.91
N ARG A 65 15.20 2.17 -16.56
CA ARG A 65 16.17 1.43 -17.38
C ARG A 65 15.62 1.10 -18.77
N HIS A 66 14.30 0.94 -18.87
CA HIS A 66 13.58 0.68 -20.11
C HIS A 66 13.07 1.97 -20.80
N GLY A 67 13.46 3.15 -20.29
CA GLY A 67 13.12 4.45 -20.88
C GLY A 67 11.73 4.96 -20.55
N ASN A 68 11.07 4.44 -19.51
CA ASN A 68 9.69 4.78 -19.13
C ASN A 68 8.72 4.73 -20.33
N PRO A 69 8.57 3.55 -20.97
CA PRO A 69 7.87 3.44 -22.26
C PRO A 69 6.38 3.81 -22.20
N TYR A 70 5.81 3.85 -21.00
CA TYR A 70 4.40 4.15 -20.76
C TYR A 70 4.15 5.57 -20.21
N GLY A 71 5.20 6.39 -20.08
CA GLY A 71 5.07 7.77 -19.60
C GLY A 71 4.53 7.87 -18.17
N LEU A 72 4.93 6.94 -17.30
CA LEU A 72 4.51 6.90 -15.89
C LEU A 72 4.97 8.16 -15.15
N HIS A 73 4.09 8.71 -14.30
CA HIS A 73 4.42 9.84 -13.42
C HIS A 73 5.06 9.34 -12.13
N PHE A 74 6.38 9.08 -12.17
CA PHE A 74 7.09 8.49 -11.04
C PHE A 74 7.00 9.26 -9.73
N GLU A 75 6.94 10.59 -9.78
CA GLU A 75 6.72 11.41 -8.58
C GLU A 75 5.43 11.02 -7.84
N ARG A 76 4.33 10.87 -8.58
CA ARG A 76 3.04 10.43 -8.03
C ARG A 76 3.09 8.98 -7.52
N LEU A 77 3.81 8.11 -8.24
CA LEU A 77 3.92 6.69 -7.93
C LEU A 77 4.79 6.41 -6.69
N VAL A 78 5.83 7.20 -6.43
CA VAL A 78 6.65 7.10 -5.21
C VAL A 78 5.95 7.74 -4.02
N TYR A 79 5.14 8.77 -4.28
CA TYR A 79 4.34 9.42 -3.26
C TYR A 79 3.17 8.58 -2.75
N ALA A 80 2.57 7.75 -3.61
CA ALA A 80 1.39 6.95 -3.26
C ALA A 80 1.59 5.97 -2.07
N PRO A 81 2.66 5.12 -2.02
CA PRO A 81 2.84 4.18 -0.91
C PRO A 81 2.80 4.79 0.49
N PRO A 82 3.58 5.85 0.83
CA PRO A 82 3.54 6.42 2.18
C PRO A 82 2.25 7.17 2.51
N THR A 83 1.39 7.48 1.52
CA THR A 83 0.23 8.36 1.72
C THR A 83 -1.12 7.69 1.59
N HIS A 84 -1.24 6.59 0.83
CA HIS A 84 -2.53 5.93 0.62
C HIS A 84 -3.12 5.32 1.90
N ASP A 85 -2.30 4.66 2.72
CA ASP A 85 -2.72 4.08 4.01
C ASP A 85 -2.54 5.05 5.18
N MET A 86 -2.10 6.30 4.95
CA MET A 86 -1.91 7.27 6.02
C MET A 86 -3.18 7.50 6.87
N PRO A 87 -4.40 7.54 6.30
CA PRO A 87 -5.64 7.63 7.07
C PRO A 87 -5.83 6.49 8.09
N GLU A 88 -5.24 5.32 7.87
CA GLU A 88 -5.28 4.19 8.82
C GLU A 88 -4.60 4.52 10.14
N GLY A 89 -3.68 5.48 10.17
CA GLY A 89 -3.07 6.00 11.39
C GLY A 89 -3.93 7.01 12.16
N HIS A 90 -5.12 7.38 11.68
CA HIS A 90 -5.98 8.36 12.32
C HIS A 90 -6.83 7.74 13.45
N GLU A 91 -6.94 8.41 14.60
CA GLU A 91 -7.62 7.87 15.79
C GLU A 91 -9.12 7.54 15.61
N THR A 92 -9.76 8.19 14.62
CA THR A 92 -11.18 7.98 14.29
C THR A 92 -11.41 7.04 13.11
N TYR A 93 -10.36 6.42 12.59
CA TYR A 93 -10.42 5.55 11.44
C TYR A 93 -9.81 4.19 11.77
N GLU A 94 -10.48 3.16 11.31
CA GLU A 94 -10.07 1.79 11.57
C GLU A 94 -9.99 1.06 10.23
N ASP A 95 -8.86 0.39 9.99
CA ASP A 95 -8.71 -0.44 8.79
C ASP A 95 -9.75 -1.56 8.78
N ILE A 96 -10.34 -1.81 7.61
CA ILE A 96 -11.26 -2.94 7.38
C ILE A 96 -10.56 -4.00 6.56
N ASN A 97 -10.89 -5.25 6.86
CA ASN A 97 -10.50 -6.40 6.08
C ASN A 97 -10.79 -6.20 4.57
N TYR A 98 -9.75 -6.45 3.77
CA TYR A 98 -9.80 -6.41 2.31
C TYR A 98 -10.97 -7.21 1.69
N HIS A 99 -11.25 -8.41 2.19
CA HIS A 99 -12.33 -9.26 1.71
C HIS A 99 -13.73 -8.70 1.99
N ASP A 100 -13.89 -7.96 3.09
CA ASP A 100 -15.17 -7.32 3.42
C ASP A 100 -15.41 -6.09 2.55
N LYS A 101 -14.38 -5.25 2.34
CA LYS A 101 -14.42 -4.14 1.35
C LYS A 101 -14.79 -4.66 -0.05
N ARG A 102 -14.36 -5.87 -0.41
CA ARG A 102 -14.63 -6.47 -1.74
C ARG A 102 -16.08 -6.94 -1.92
N LYS A 103 -16.69 -7.51 -0.88
CA LYS A 103 -18.05 -8.06 -0.97
C LYS A 103 -19.14 -6.99 -1.03
N ASN A 104 -18.83 -5.76 -0.61
CA ASN A 104 -19.81 -4.69 -0.52
C ASN A 104 -19.33 -3.40 -1.25
N PRO A 105 -19.78 -3.18 -2.49
CA PRO A 105 -19.39 -2.00 -3.28
C PRO A 105 -19.79 -0.67 -2.64
N GLN A 106 -20.94 -0.59 -1.98
CA GLN A 106 -21.40 0.61 -1.28
C GLN A 106 -20.49 0.93 -0.10
N LEU A 107 -20.15 -0.08 0.70
CA LEU A 107 -19.18 0.04 1.78
C LEU A 107 -17.84 0.55 1.25
N ARG A 108 -17.33 -0.04 0.16
CA ARG A 108 -16.08 0.39 -0.45
C ARG A 108 -16.07 1.87 -0.86
N LEU A 109 -17.18 2.37 -1.40
CA LEU A 109 -17.30 3.77 -1.80
C LEU A 109 -17.34 4.71 -0.59
N GLU A 110 -18.09 4.35 0.45
CA GLU A 110 -18.18 5.13 1.68
C GLU A 110 -16.81 5.24 2.37
N TYR A 111 -16.08 4.13 2.44
CA TYR A 111 -14.75 4.10 3.04
C TYR A 111 -13.72 4.89 2.24
N LYS A 112 -13.68 4.75 0.91
CA LYS A 112 -12.81 5.58 0.06
C LYS A 112 -13.07 7.07 0.23
N ARG A 113 -14.33 7.47 0.39
CA ARG A 113 -14.69 8.86 0.67
C ARG A 113 -14.15 9.30 2.03
N ARG A 114 -14.31 8.46 3.06
CA ARG A 114 -13.83 8.75 4.40
C ARG A 114 -12.30 8.81 4.49
N GLU A 115 -11.60 7.88 3.84
CA GLU A 115 -10.12 7.88 3.73
C GLU A 115 -9.63 9.19 3.11
N LYS A 116 -10.27 9.63 2.02
CA LYS A 116 -9.92 10.90 1.37
C LYS A 116 -10.17 12.11 2.27
N GLU A 117 -11.29 12.16 2.99
CA GLU A 117 -11.60 13.25 3.93
C GLU A 117 -10.53 13.35 5.02
N ILE A 118 -10.18 12.21 5.63
CA ILE A 118 -9.16 12.14 6.68
C ILE A 118 -7.77 12.47 6.14
N PHE A 119 -7.43 11.96 4.96
CA PHE A 119 -6.18 12.29 4.29
C PHE A 119 -6.04 13.81 4.13
N LEU A 120 -7.06 14.48 3.58
CA LEU A 120 -7.03 15.92 3.38
C LEU A 120 -6.94 16.69 4.71
N GLU A 121 -7.64 16.26 5.74
CA GLU A 121 -7.54 16.83 7.09
C GLU A 121 -6.12 16.70 7.66
N MET A 122 -5.51 15.51 7.54
CA MET A 122 -4.13 15.25 8.00
C MET A 122 -3.12 16.08 7.23
N MET A 123 -3.27 16.21 5.91
CA MET A 123 -2.39 17.04 5.08
C MET A 123 -2.57 18.53 5.39
N GLU A 124 -3.80 19.02 5.58
CA GLU A 124 -4.04 20.43 5.96
C GLU A 124 -3.41 20.73 7.33
N ASN A 125 -3.50 19.79 8.27
CA ASN A 125 -2.84 19.88 9.56
C ASN A 125 -1.31 19.82 9.47
N MET A 126 -0.72 19.22 8.42
CA MET A 126 0.73 19.08 8.21
C MET A 126 1.35 20.12 7.28
N PHE A 127 0.58 20.80 6.44
CA PHE A 127 1.12 21.72 5.44
C PHE A 127 0.44 23.07 5.48
N GLY A 128 -0.65 23.20 6.25
CA GLY A 128 -1.50 24.38 6.23
C GLY A 128 -2.37 24.43 4.99
N LYS A 129 -3.44 25.21 5.08
CA LYS A 129 -4.45 25.32 4.01
C LYS A 129 -3.93 25.95 2.72
N GLU A 130 -2.95 26.84 2.82
CA GLU A 130 -2.41 27.60 1.69
C GLU A 130 -1.67 26.69 0.70
N ASP A 131 -0.95 25.68 1.21
CA ASP A 131 -0.11 24.79 0.41
C ASP A 131 -0.84 23.50 -0.05
N MET A 132 -2.09 23.28 0.38
CA MET A 132 -2.86 22.07 0.04
C MET A 132 -2.98 21.81 -1.47
N HIS A 133 -2.96 22.85 -2.28
CA HIS A 133 -3.02 22.73 -3.74
C HIS A 133 -1.75 22.12 -4.37
N LEU A 134 -0.64 22.07 -3.62
CA LEU A 134 0.63 21.47 -4.04
C LEU A 134 0.73 19.98 -3.67
N ILE A 135 -0.16 19.51 -2.79
CA ILE A 135 -0.11 18.16 -2.24
C ILE A 135 -0.91 17.21 -3.13
N PRO A 136 -0.28 16.17 -3.73
CA PRO A 136 -1.00 15.21 -4.52
C PRO A 136 -1.92 14.35 -3.64
N VAL A 137 -3.12 14.08 -4.14
CA VAL A 137 -4.02 13.08 -3.56
C VAL A 137 -3.55 11.69 -4.00
N PRO A 138 -3.57 10.67 -3.10
CA PRO A 138 -3.25 9.29 -3.44
C PRO A 138 -4.01 8.79 -4.68
N LEU A 139 -3.35 7.95 -5.48
CA LEU A 139 -3.84 7.54 -6.81
C LEU A 139 -5.18 6.77 -6.78
N ASP A 140 -5.47 6.10 -5.68
CA ASP A 140 -6.70 5.34 -5.45
C ASP A 140 -7.86 6.20 -4.88
N MET A 141 -7.55 7.44 -4.50
CA MET A 141 -8.47 8.49 -4.02
C MET A 141 -8.63 9.65 -5.01
N ASP A 142 -7.79 9.71 -6.05
CA ASP A 142 -7.84 10.71 -7.12
C ASP A 142 -8.62 10.20 -8.35
N PRO A 143 -9.85 10.73 -8.61
CA PRO A 143 -10.61 10.36 -9.79
C PRO A 143 -9.93 10.78 -11.11
N ASP A 144 -9.09 11.81 -11.08
CA ASP A 144 -8.44 12.41 -12.25
C ASP A 144 -7.06 11.81 -12.53
N ALA A 145 -6.60 10.88 -11.68
CA ALA A 145 -5.34 10.17 -11.89
C ALA A 145 -5.33 9.44 -13.24
N PRO A 146 -4.23 9.54 -14.03
CA PRO A 146 -4.09 8.83 -15.30
C PRO A 146 -4.35 7.34 -15.13
N MET A 147 -5.11 6.75 -16.05
CA MET A 147 -5.46 5.33 -15.97
C MET A 147 -4.22 4.43 -15.92
N VAL A 148 -3.17 4.78 -16.67
CA VAL A 148 -1.91 4.02 -16.68
C VAL A 148 -1.23 4.00 -15.31
N ASP A 149 -1.19 5.14 -14.60
CA ASP A 149 -0.62 5.22 -13.26
C ASP A 149 -1.47 4.45 -12.25
N ARG A 150 -2.81 4.46 -12.39
CA ARG A 150 -3.71 3.67 -11.53
C ARG A 150 -3.51 2.18 -11.72
N ILE A 151 -3.35 1.70 -12.96
CA ILE A 151 -3.06 0.28 -13.22
C ILE A 151 -1.69 -0.09 -12.65
N TYR A 152 -0.68 0.77 -12.84
CA TYR A 152 0.66 0.53 -12.30
C TYR A 152 0.66 0.50 -10.76
N TRP A 153 -0.05 1.43 -10.12
CA TRP A 153 -0.25 1.45 -8.67
C TRP A 153 -0.94 0.18 -8.16
N GLN A 154 -2.04 -0.23 -8.79
CA GLN A 154 -2.70 -1.50 -8.45
C GLN A 154 -1.75 -2.69 -8.62
N ALA A 155 -0.93 -2.70 -9.67
CA ALA A 155 0.05 -3.76 -9.85
C ALA A 155 1.05 -3.83 -8.68
N LEU A 156 1.48 -2.68 -8.16
CA LEU A 156 2.32 -2.60 -6.96
C LEU A 156 1.63 -3.26 -5.75
N GLU A 157 0.36 -2.95 -5.50
CA GLU A 157 -0.43 -3.55 -4.41
C GLU A 157 -0.55 -5.07 -4.57
N HIS A 158 -0.91 -5.55 -5.78
CA HIS A 158 -1.03 -6.99 -6.07
C HIS A 158 0.31 -7.72 -5.91
N ILE A 159 1.43 -7.11 -6.29
CA ILE A 159 2.77 -7.68 -6.08
C ILE A 159 3.10 -7.72 -4.59
N SER A 160 2.83 -6.66 -3.85
CA SER A 160 3.12 -6.56 -2.41
C SER A 160 2.36 -7.63 -1.62
N HIS A 161 1.05 -7.76 -1.86
CA HIS A 161 0.23 -8.81 -1.26
C HIS A 161 0.72 -10.21 -1.62
N SER A 162 1.04 -10.44 -2.91
CA SER A 162 1.55 -11.75 -3.34
C SER A 162 2.82 -12.16 -2.61
N LEU A 163 3.78 -11.25 -2.50
CA LEU A 163 5.07 -11.52 -1.87
C LEU A 163 4.92 -11.74 -0.37
N TYR A 164 4.06 -10.95 0.28
CA TYR A 164 3.77 -11.08 1.70
C TYR A 164 3.18 -12.46 2.03
N ILE A 165 2.08 -12.81 1.35
CA ILE A 165 1.39 -14.09 1.54
C ILE A 165 2.34 -15.26 1.26
N LEU A 166 3.13 -15.18 0.18
CA LEU A 166 4.08 -16.22 -0.18
C LEU A 166 5.17 -16.43 0.86
N GLU A 167 5.64 -15.36 1.50
CA GLU A 167 6.64 -15.47 2.55
C GLU A 167 6.07 -16.21 3.77
N ASP A 168 4.88 -15.80 4.24
CA ASP A 168 4.21 -16.42 5.39
C ASP A 168 3.86 -17.89 5.13
N LEU A 169 3.38 -18.21 3.92
CA LEU A 169 3.15 -19.60 3.49
C LEU A 169 4.44 -20.42 3.44
N THR A 170 5.56 -19.82 3.01
CA THR A 170 6.85 -20.50 2.90
C THR A 170 7.49 -20.74 4.28
N LEU A 171 7.35 -19.78 5.19
CA LEU A 171 7.85 -19.88 6.55
C LEU A 171 7.02 -20.85 7.41
N GLY A 172 5.83 -21.22 6.95
CA GLY A 172 4.93 -22.13 7.67
C GLY A 172 4.31 -21.49 8.91
N THR A 173 4.25 -20.16 8.96
CA THR A 173 3.64 -19.42 10.07
C THR A 173 2.11 -19.56 10.02
N VAL A 174 1.55 -19.66 8.82
CA VAL A 174 0.13 -19.95 8.58
C VAL A 174 -0.12 -21.46 8.65
N THR A 175 -0.73 -21.92 9.75
CA THR A 175 -0.98 -23.35 9.98
C THR A 175 -2.42 -23.79 9.72
N ASP A 176 -3.37 -22.85 9.73
CA ASP A 176 -4.78 -23.13 9.47
C ASP A 176 -5.02 -23.48 7.99
N GLN A 177 -5.65 -24.62 7.72
CA GLN A 177 -5.79 -25.13 6.35
C GLN A 177 -6.80 -24.35 5.52
N GLU A 178 -7.84 -23.77 6.12
CA GLU A 178 -8.81 -22.95 5.41
C GLU A 178 -8.16 -21.62 4.99
N GLN A 179 -7.37 -21.03 5.88
CA GLN A 179 -6.57 -19.83 5.59
C GLN A 179 -5.49 -20.08 4.54
N VAL A 180 -4.78 -21.22 4.62
CA VAL A 180 -3.82 -21.61 3.57
C VAL A 180 -4.52 -21.71 2.21
N ALA A 181 -5.68 -22.38 2.14
CA ALA A 181 -6.43 -22.51 0.89
C ALA A 181 -6.92 -21.15 0.35
N LEU A 182 -7.35 -20.25 1.25
CA LEU A 182 -7.73 -18.88 0.93
C LEU A 182 -6.56 -18.11 0.31
N PHE A 183 -5.40 -18.11 0.97
CA PHE A 183 -4.19 -17.43 0.53
C PHE A 183 -3.65 -17.99 -0.79
N GLU A 184 -3.67 -19.30 -0.96
CA GLU A 184 -3.30 -19.92 -2.23
C GLU A 184 -4.20 -19.44 -3.38
N ARG A 185 -5.51 -19.35 -3.14
CA ARG A 185 -6.47 -18.85 -4.13
C ARG A 185 -6.20 -17.38 -4.45
N ASP A 186 -5.98 -16.54 -3.44
CA ASP A 186 -5.79 -15.11 -3.62
C ASP A 186 -4.51 -14.82 -4.42
N VAL A 187 -3.38 -15.47 -4.09
CA VAL A 187 -2.14 -15.31 -4.87
C VAL A 187 -2.35 -15.74 -6.32
N ALA A 188 -2.96 -16.91 -6.57
CA ALA A 188 -3.10 -17.44 -7.92
C ALA A 188 -4.09 -16.64 -8.78
N PHE A 189 -5.30 -16.41 -8.28
CA PHE A 189 -6.42 -15.93 -9.07
C PHE A 189 -6.70 -14.44 -8.90
N GLU A 190 -6.41 -13.86 -7.74
CA GLU A 190 -6.68 -12.44 -7.49
C GLU A 190 -5.48 -11.57 -7.82
N HIS A 191 -4.28 -12.03 -7.52
CA HIS A 191 -3.07 -11.24 -7.75
C HIS A 191 -2.35 -11.63 -9.03
N VAL A 192 -1.88 -12.87 -9.18
CA VAL A 192 -1.07 -13.27 -10.33
C VAL A 192 -1.87 -13.21 -11.64
N ALA A 193 -3.10 -13.74 -11.66
CA ALA A 193 -3.93 -13.67 -12.87
C ALA A 193 -4.25 -12.22 -13.28
N TRP A 194 -4.55 -11.35 -12.31
CA TRP A 194 -4.78 -9.93 -12.56
C TRP A 194 -3.53 -9.26 -13.14
N LEU A 195 -2.36 -9.49 -12.54
CA LEU A 195 -1.09 -8.93 -13.02
C LEU A 195 -0.79 -9.36 -14.46
N ILE A 196 -1.00 -10.64 -14.78
CA ILE A 196 -0.80 -11.16 -16.14
C ILE A 196 -1.77 -10.49 -17.14
N GLN A 197 -3.04 -10.35 -16.76
CA GLN A 197 -4.07 -9.84 -17.64
C GLN A 197 -3.94 -8.32 -17.89
N TYR A 198 -3.60 -7.55 -16.86
CA TYR A 198 -3.74 -6.10 -16.89
C TYR A 198 -2.43 -5.32 -16.84
N ALA A 199 -1.38 -5.87 -16.24
CA ALA A 199 -0.17 -5.10 -15.92
C ALA A 199 1.13 -5.71 -16.46
N TYR A 200 1.09 -6.90 -17.06
CA TYR A 200 2.27 -7.63 -17.51
C TYR A 200 3.13 -6.87 -18.53
N HIS A 201 2.54 -5.93 -19.25
CA HIS A 201 3.22 -5.12 -20.24
C HIS A 201 4.24 -4.14 -19.62
N PHE A 202 4.13 -3.82 -18.32
CA PHE A 202 5.14 -3.02 -17.63
C PHE A 202 6.41 -3.86 -17.36
N PRO A 203 7.61 -3.41 -17.82
CA PRO A 203 8.88 -4.10 -17.58
C PRO A 203 9.12 -4.51 -16.12
N SER A 204 8.79 -3.64 -15.18
CA SER A 204 8.93 -3.91 -13.74
C SER A 204 7.96 -4.98 -13.24
N VAL A 205 6.72 -5.00 -13.74
CA VAL A 205 5.72 -6.01 -13.36
C VAL A 205 6.10 -7.37 -13.92
N GLU A 206 6.49 -7.45 -15.19
CA GLU A 206 7.03 -8.68 -15.77
C GLU A 206 8.22 -9.20 -14.95
N TYR A 207 9.15 -8.31 -14.59
CA TYR A 207 10.31 -8.66 -13.78
C TYR A 207 9.88 -9.23 -12.41
N MET A 208 9.01 -8.54 -11.67
CA MET A 208 8.57 -8.96 -10.35
C MET A 208 7.85 -10.31 -10.39
N LEU A 209 6.97 -10.52 -11.37
CA LEU A 209 6.33 -11.81 -11.60
C LEU A 209 7.34 -12.92 -11.85
N ARG A 210 8.23 -12.75 -12.84
CA ARG A 210 9.16 -13.80 -13.28
C ARG A 210 10.26 -14.09 -12.28
N LYS A 211 10.73 -13.08 -11.54
CA LYS A 211 11.95 -13.17 -10.71
C LYS A 211 11.67 -13.25 -9.23
N GLN A 212 10.52 -12.79 -8.76
CA GLN A 212 10.19 -12.76 -7.32
C GLN A 212 8.99 -13.67 -7.01
N ILE A 213 7.84 -13.45 -7.65
CA ILE A 213 6.58 -14.13 -7.28
C ILE A 213 6.57 -15.59 -7.75
N LEU A 214 6.73 -15.84 -9.05
CA LEU A 214 6.62 -17.20 -9.59
C LEU A 214 7.67 -18.17 -9.02
N PRO A 215 8.94 -17.78 -8.80
CA PRO A 215 9.91 -18.65 -8.14
C PRO A 215 9.52 -19.00 -6.69
N LYS A 216 9.07 -18.03 -5.89
CA LYS A 216 8.60 -18.26 -4.52
C LYS A 216 7.39 -19.19 -4.49
N TRP A 217 6.43 -18.99 -5.40
CA TRP A 217 5.26 -19.86 -5.53
C TRP A 217 5.64 -21.31 -5.84
N ARG A 218 6.58 -21.54 -6.77
CA ARG A 218 7.07 -22.90 -7.07
C ARG A 218 7.72 -23.54 -5.85
N MET A 219 8.61 -22.80 -5.18
CA MET A 219 9.30 -23.29 -3.98
C MET A 219 8.32 -23.68 -2.87
N TYR A 220 7.29 -22.85 -2.64
CA TYR A 220 6.22 -23.16 -1.69
C TYR A 220 5.51 -24.48 -2.03
N LYS A 221 5.09 -24.66 -3.29
CA LYS A 221 4.42 -25.89 -3.74
C LYS A 221 5.31 -27.13 -3.62
N GLU A 222 6.59 -27.02 -3.99
CA GLU A 222 7.56 -28.11 -3.85
C GLU A 222 7.78 -28.51 -2.38
N ASN A 223 7.80 -27.54 -1.45
CA ASN A 223 7.96 -27.82 -0.03
C ASN A 223 6.73 -28.52 0.56
N LYS A 224 5.53 -28.09 0.15
CA LYS A 224 4.26 -28.72 0.53
C LYS A 224 4.21 -30.19 0.12
N GLU A 225 4.52 -30.49 -1.15
CA GLU A 225 4.54 -31.86 -1.68
C GLU A 225 5.56 -32.77 -0.98
N LYS A 226 6.70 -32.22 -0.53
CA LYS A 226 7.69 -32.98 0.25
C LYS A 226 7.25 -33.21 1.70
N GLY A 227 6.51 -32.27 2.27
CA GLY A 227 5.91 -32.38 3.61
C GLY A 227 4.82 -33.45 3.68
N GLU A 228 4.00 -33.56 2.64
CA GLU A 228 2.91 -34.55 2.53
C GLU A 228 3.40 -35.99 2.28
N LYS A 229 4.69 -36.17 1.91
CA LYS A 229 5.32 -37.49 1.65
C LYS A 229 6.09 -38.07 2.85
N LYS A 230 6.08 -37.40 4.00
CA LYS A 230 6.68 -37.89 5.26
C LYS A 230 5.60 -38.43 6.18
#